data_AF-A0A9E4KE49-F1
#
_entry.id   AF-A0A9E4KE49-F1
#
_cell.length_a   1.000
_cell.length_b   1.000
_cell.length_c   1.000
_cell.angle_alpha   90.00
_cell.angle_beta   90.00
_cell.angle_gamma   90.00
#
_symmetry.space_group_name_H-M   'P 1'
#
loop_
_entity.id
_entity.type
_entity.pdbx_description
1 polymer ?
#
loop_
_entity_poly.entity_id
_entity_poly.type
_entity_poly.pdbx_seq_one_letter_code
_entity_poly.pdbx_strand_id
1 'polypeptide(L)'
;HADAFAMIRGGHIDIAIMGALQVSAQGDLANWTVPGLGKGGIGGAMDLAAGAREVYAIMTHTMKDGGLKLLEDCTYPLTARRVVTKLFTDIAFIEFTPEGPLLREVAEGLTADDVQAVSEPRFITNGPPGALTRGESP
;
A
#
# COMPACT_ATOMS: atom_id res chain seq x y z
N HIS A 1 20.43 9.22 -17.73
CA HIS A 1 19.64 8.02 -17.37
C HIS A 1 20.32 7.19 -16.28
N ALA A 2 21.63 6.92 -16.34
CA ALA A 2 22.32 6.16 -15.29
C ALA A 2 22.26 6.83 -13.90
N ASP A 3 22.40 8.17 -13.83
CA ASP A 3 22.48 8.89 -12.55
C ASP A 3 21.18 8.85 -11.74
N ALA A 4 20.02 8.91 -12.40
CA ALA A 4 18.72 8.83 -11.74
C ALA A 4 18.49 7.45 -11.10
N PHE A 5 18.88 6.37 -11.78
CA PHE A 5 18.81 5.02 -11.20
C PHE A 5 19.88 4.79 -10.12
N ALA A 6 21.03 5.47 -10.21
CA ALA A 6 22.04 5.45 -9.16
C ALA A 6 21.53 6.15 -7.89
N MET A 7 20.80 7.26 -8.01
CA MET A 7 20.13 7.92 -6.88
C MET A 7 19.11 6.99 -6.20
N ILE A 8 18.28 6.30 -7.01
CA ILE A 8 17.27 5.36 -6.51
C ILE A 8 17.94 4.16 -5.83
N ARG A 9 18.84 3.45 -6.51
CA ARG A 9 19.49 2.25 -5.97
C ARG A 9 20.54 2.55 -4.88
N GLY A 10 21.02 3.79 -4.82
CA GLY A 10 21.94 4.27 -3.78
C GLY A 10 21.26 4.60 -2.45
N GLY A 11 19.94 4.45 -2.35
CA GLY A 11 19.21 4.73 -1.11
C GLY A 11 19.08 6.22 -0.81
N HIS A 12 19.21 7.08 -1.83
CA HIS A 12 19.09 8.53 -1.68
C HIS A 12 17.63 9.02 -1.79
N ILE A 13 16.68 8.09 -1.91
CA ILE A 13 15.25 8.39 -1.92
C ILE A 13 14.68 8.04 -0.54
N ASP A 14 14.30 9.05 0.22
CA ASP A 14 13.69 8.86 1.54
C ASP A 14 12.32 8.18 1.43
N ILE A 15 11.47 8.65 0.51
CA ILE A 15 10.09 8.20 0.37
C ILE A 15 9.72 8.07 -1.11
N ALA A 16 9.14 6.92 -1.48
CA ALA A 16 8.47 6.72 -2.76
C ALA A 16 6.97 6.55 -2.56
N ILE A 17 6.16 7.38 -3.22
CA ILE A 17 4.70 7.26 -3.20
C ILE A 17 4.27 6.55 -4.49
N MET A 18 3.54 5.44 -4.35
CA MET A 18 3.19 4.55 -5.46
C MET A 18 1.71 4.21 -5.45
N GLY A 19 1.07 4.24 -6.62
CA GLY A 19 -0.25 3.64 -6.77
C GLY A 19 -0.17 2.12 -6.60
N ALA A 20 -1.22 1.51 -6.04
CA ALA A 20 -1.32 0.07 -5.87
C ALA A 20 -2.62 -0.50 -6.48
N LEU A 21 -2.50 -1.70 -7.08
CA LEU A 21 -3.66 -2.51 -7.48
C LEU A 21 -4.01 -3.48 -6.35
N GLN A 22 -3.00 -4.10 -5.74
CA GLN A 22 -3.12 -4.93 -4.54
C GLN A 22 -1.91 -4.71 -3.62
N VAL A 23 -2.15 -4.94 -2.33
CA VAL A 23 -1.12 -5.01 -1.29
C VAL A 23 -1.37 -6.27 -0.45
N SER A 24 -0.31 -7.01 -0.08
CA SER A 24 -0.44 -8.19 0.78
C SER A 24 -0.33 -7.84 2.28
N ALA A 25 -0.65 -8.78 3.17
CA ALA A 25 -0.51 -8.63 4.62
C ALA A 25 0.93 -8.32 5.06
N GLN A 26 1.92 -8.72 4.26
CA GLN A 26 3.35 -8.51 4.53
C GLN A 26 3.92 -7.30 3.76
N GLY A 27 3.07 -6.53 3.09
CA GLY A 27 3.49 -5.35 2.33
C GLY A 27 4.08 -5.66 0.95
N ASP A 28 3.71 -6.79 0.33
CA ASP A 28 4.03 -7.02 -1.09
C ASP A 28 3.21 -6.05 -1.95
N LEU A 29 3.84 -5.41 -2.93
CA LEU A 29 3.21 -4.45 -3.84
C LEU A 29 2.91 -5.11 -5.19
N ALA A 30 1.68 -5.02 -5.68
CA ALA A 30 1.34 -5.33 -7.06
C ALA A 30 0.67 -4.11 -7.72
N ASN A 31 1.28 -3.55 -8.76
CA ASN A 31 0.77 -2.33 -9.40
C ASN A 31 1.00 -2.17 -10.91
N TRP A 32 1.53 -3.17 -11.60
CA TRP A 32 1.97 -3.00 -12.99
C TRP A 32 1.12 -3.76 -14.03
N THR A 33 0.37 -4.78 -13.65
CA THR A 33 -0.50 -5.53 -14.57
C THR A 33 -1.67 -6.20 -13.86
N VAL A 34 -2.78 -6.34 -14.57
CA VAL A 34 -3.94 -7.15 -14.17
C VAL A 34 -3.98 -8.38 -15.09
N PRO A 35 -3.99 -9.61 -14.55
CA PRO A 35 -4.08 -10.81 -15.36
C PRO A 35 -5.27 -10.76 -16.34
N GLY A 36 -5.02 -11.04 -17.62
CA GLY A 36 -6.07 -11.08 -18.65
C GLY A 36 -6.43 -9.74 -19.31
N LEU A 37 -6.04 -8.59 -18.76
CA LEU A 37 -6.33 -7.26 -19.34
C LEU A 37 -5.19 -6.65 -20.18
N GLY A 38 -4.07 -7.36 -20.34
CA GLY A 38 -2.96 -6.96 -21.21
C GLY A 38 -1.63 -6.71 -20.49
N LYS A 39 -0.56 -6.52 -21.28
CA LYS A 39 0.80 -6.30 -20.76
C LYS A 39 0.99 -4.82 -20.38
N GLY A 40 0.88 -4.51 -19.09
CA GLY A 40 1.46 -3.28 -18.55
C GLY A 40 2.98 -3.39 -18.53
N GLY A 41 3.69 -2.27 -18.68
CA GLY A 41 5.13 -2.21 -18.51
C GLY A 41 5.47 -1.83 -17.07
N ILE A 42 6.27 -2.64 -16.39
CA ILE A 42 6.69 -2.35 -15.01
C ILE A 42 7.52 -1.08 -14.87
N GLY A 43 8.25 -0.70 -15.93
CA GLY A 43 9.10 0.48 -15.95
C GLY A 43 10.13 0.46 -14.81
N GLY A 44 10.40 1.63 -14.22
CA GLY A 44 11.27 1.77 -13.05
C GLY A 44 10.59 1.52 -11.70
N ALA A 45 9.36 0.98 -11.68
CA ALA A 45 8.61 0.77 -10.44
C ALA A 45 9.31 -0.23 -9.49
N MET A 46 9.97 -1.25 -10.05
CA MET A 46 10.79 -2.20 -9.29
C MET A 46 11.98 -1.51 -8.61
N ASP A 47 12.77 -0.74 -9.37
CA ASP A 47 13.92 -0.02 -8.83
C ASP A 47 13.48 0.98 -7.75
N LEU A 48 12.40 1.72 -7.98
CA LEU A 48 11.89 2.71 -7.03
C LEU A 48 11.42 2.06 -5.73
N ALA A 49 10.64 0.98 -5.82
CA ALA A 49 10.14 0.27 -4.65
C ALA A 49 11.26 -0.42 -3.85
N ALA A 50 12.32 -0.88 -4.52
CA ALA A 50 13.46 -1.53 -3.86
C ALA A 50 14.50 -0.52 -3.32
N GLY A 51 14.59 0.66 -3.91
CA GLY A 51 15.63 1.65 -3.61
C GLY A 51 15.23 2.74 -2.61
N ALA A 52 13.93 2.97 -2.40
CA ALA A 52 13.46 3.94 -1.42
C ALA A 52 13.57 3.42 0.01
N ARG A 53 13.89 4.30 0.97
CA ARG A 53 13.89 3.94 2.40
C ARG A 53 12.49 3.60 2.89
N GLU A 54 11.47 4.31 2.41
CA GLU A 54 10.07 4.04 2.69
C GLU A 54 9.23 4.04 1.41
N VAL A 55 8.28 3.11 1.30
CA VAL A 55 7.35 3.03 0.18
C VAL A 55 5.92 3.19 0.68
N TYR A 56 5.27 4.26 0.24
CA TYR A 56 3.89 4.57 0.57
C TYR A 56 2.99 4.14 -0.57
N ALA A 57 2.14 3.16 -0.34
CA ALA A 57 1.11 2.74 -1.27
C ALA A 57 -0.13 3.63 -1.12
N ILE A 58 -0.72 4.05 -2.24
CA ILE A 58 -2.01 4.74 -2.28
C ILE A 58 -2.96 3.96 -3.18
N MET A 59 -4.14 3.63 -2.67
CA MET A 59 -5.19 2.98 -3.45
C MET A 59 -6.57 3.18 -2.81
N THR A 60 -7.65 3.03 -3.59
CA THR A 60 -8.95 2.75 -2.98
C THR A 60 -8.89 1.41 -2.25
N HIS A 61 -9.58 1.30 -1.12
CA HIS A 61 -9.54 0.13 -0.26
C HIS A 61 -10.16 -1.10 -0.93
N THR A 62 -11.26 -0.88 -1.66
CA THR A 62 -11.95 -1.89 -2.45
C THR A 62 -11.99 -1.50 -3.93
N MET A 63 -12.28 -2.48 -4.78
CA MET A 63 -12.64 -2.27 -6.17
C MET A 63 -14.09 -1.75 -6.28
N LYS A 64 -14.45 -1.20 -7.43
CA LYS A 64 -15.79 -0.65 -7.67
C LYS A 64 -16.93 -1.69 -7.55
N ASP A 65 -16.60 -2.96 -7.75
CA ASP A 65 -17.50 -4.10 -7.63
C ASP A 65 -17.47 -4.76 -6.23
N GLY A 66 -16.74 -4.17 -5.28
CA GLY A 66 -16.57 -4.69 -3.92
C GLY A 66 -15.41 -5.68 -3.76
N GLY A 67 -14.66 -5.97 -4.83
CA GLY A 67 -13.46 -6.83 -4.74
C GLY A 67 -12.41 -6.28 -3.77
N LEU A 68 -11.77 -7.17 -3.02
CA LEU A 68 -10.75 -6.81 -2.05
C LEU A 68 -9.41 -6.50 -2.74
N LYS A 69 -8.65 -5.56 -2.15
CA LYS A 69 -7.33 -5.15 -2.66
C LYS A 69 -6.23 -5.27 -1.62
N LEU A 70 -6.58 -5.30 -0.33
CA LEU A 70 -5.69 -5.70 0.75
C LEU A 70 -5.95 -7.18 1.06
N LEU A 71 -4.98 -8.02 0.70
CA LEU A 71 -5.12 -9.48 0.67
C LEU A 71 -4.10 -10.14 1.61
N GLU A 72 -4.30 -11.40 1.98
CA GLU A 72 -3.25 -12.17 2.67
C GLU A 72 -2.03 -12.34 1.76
N ASP A 73 -2.26 -12.70 0.51
CA ASP A 73 -1.28 -12.79 -0.57
C ASP A 73 -1.84 -12.13 -1.84
N CYS A 74 -1.02 -11.30 -2.51
CA CYS A 74 -1.43 -10.71 -3.79
C CYS A 74 -1.67 -11.81 -4.84
N THR A 75 -2.77 -11.70 -5.57
CA THR A 75 -3.09 -12.59 -6.69
C THR A 75 -2.55 -12.05 -8.02
N TYR A 76 -2.25 -10.75 -8.07
CA TYR A 76 -1.64 -10.11 -9.23
C TYR A 76 -0.12 -10.24 -9.19
N PRO A 77 0.55 -10.22 -10.36
CA PRO A 77 2.00 -10.25 -10.43
C PRO A 77 2.63 -9.11 -9.60
N LEU A 78 3.52 -9.49 -8.70
CA LEU A 78 4.17 -8.53 -7.81
C LEU A 78 5.09 -7.59 -8.58
N THR A 79 5.10 -6.34 -8.13
CA THR A 79 6.14 -5.35 -8.42
C THR A 79 7.34 -5.60 -7.54
N ALA A 80 7.14 -5.71 -6.22
CA ALA A 80 8.19 -6.00 -5.26
C ALA A 80 7.60 -6.61 -3.98
N ARG A 81 8.42 -7.36 -3.23
CA ARG A 81 8.02 -8.07 -2.01
C ARG A 81 8.41 -7.28 -0.77
N ARG A 82 7.49 -7.20 0.20
CA ARG A 82 7.69 -6.59 1.53
C ARG A 82 8.32 -5.20 1.48
N VAL A 83 7.84 -4.38 0.54
CA VAL A 83 8.37 -3.02 0.32
C VAL A 83 7.44 -1.95 0.88
N VAL A 84 6.13 -2.20 0.91
CA VAL A 84 5.15 -1.20 1.37
C VAL A 84 5.32 -1.04 2.88
N THR A 85 5.70 0.15 3.31
CA THR A 85 5.82 0.50 4.73
C THR A 85 4.54 1.14 5.25
N LYS A 86 3.84 1.90 4.40
CA LYS A 86 2.58 2.57 4.73
C LYS A 86 1.60 2.44 3.58
N LEU A 87 0.32 2.23 3.91
CA LEU A 87 -0.78 2.18 2.96
C LEU A 87 -1.83 3.21 3.35
N PHE A 88 -2.16 4.09 2.42
CA PHE A 88 -3.22 5.07 2.54
C PHE A 88 -4.36 4.71 1.61
N THR A 89 -5.56 4.59 2.16
CA THR A 89 -6.78 4.40 1.39
C THR A 89 -7.78 5.51 1.64
N ASP A 90 -8.90 5.44 0.92
CA ASP A 90 -10.06 6.31 1.12
C ASP A 90 -10.72 6.15 2.50
N ILE A 91 -10.45 5.05 3.22
CA ILE A 91 -11.09 4.74 4.51
C ILE A 91 -10.11 4.46 5.65
N ALA A 92 -8.82 4.25 5.38
CA ALA A 92 -7.87 3.85 6.42
C ALA A 92 -6.42 4.26 6.12
N PHE A 93 -5.66 4.47 7.19
CA PHE A 93 -4.19 4.49 7.16
C PHE A 93 -3.66 3.27 7.91
N ILE A 94 -2.83 2.49 7.22
CA ILE A 94 -2.26 1.23 7.71
C ILE A 94 -0.74 1.33 7.62
N GLU A 95 -0.05 0.91 8.68
CA GLU A 95 1.40 0.78 8.72
C GLU A 95 1.78 -0.70 8.75
N PHE A 96 2.76 -1.11 7.94
CA PHE A 96 3.25 -2.48 7.94
C PHE A 96 4.42 -2.61 8.90
N THR A 97 4.25 -3.40 9.96
CA THR A 97 5.29 -3.69 10.95
C THR A 97 5.76 -5.14 10.80
N PRO A 98 6.88 -5.54 11.45
CA PRO A 98 7.30 -6.94 11.47
C PRO A 98 6.25 -7.92 12.02
N GLU A 99 5.32 -7.44 12.85
CA GLU A 99 4.24 -8.22 13.46
C GLU A 99 3.00 -8.33 12.55
N GLY A 100 2.82 -7.41 11.59
CA GLY A 100 1.69 -7.40 10.67
C GLY A 100 1.18 -5.99 10.34
N PRO A 101 0.03 -5.89 9.65
CA PRO A 101 -0.57 -4.60 9.31
C PRO A 101 -1.23 -3.98 10.55
N LEU A 102 -0.72 -2.83 10.98
CA LEU A 102 -1.21 -2.03 12.09
C LEU A 102 -2.19 -0.97 11.57
N LEU A 103 -3.45 -1.06 11.99
CA LEU A 103 -4.47 -0.07 11.64
C LEU A 103 -4.25 1.19 12.48
N ARG A 104 -3.73 2.25 11.85
CA ARG A 104 -3.37 3.50 12.53
C ARG A 104 -4.56 4.44 12.63
N GLU A 105 -5.25 4.67 11.51
CA GLU A 105 -6.36 5.60 11.45
C GLU A 105 -7.49 5.07 10.56
N VAL A 106 -8.71 5.49 10.88
CA VAL A 106 -9.94 5.14 10.15
C VAL A 106 -10.68 6.43 9.78
N ALA A 107 -11.25 6.48 8.59
CA ALA A 107 -12.04 7.63 8.13
C ALA A 107 -13.23 7.92 9.04
N GLU A 108 -13.59 9.20 9.12
CA GLU A 108 -14.72 9.66 9.92
C GLU A 108 -16.01 8.92 9.56
N GLY A 109 -16.77 8.49 10.58
CA GLY A 109 -18.00 7.74 10.40
C GLY A 109 -17.82 6.23 10.18
N LEU A 110 -16.58 5.74 10.14
CA LEU A 110 -16.26 4.31 10.08
C LEU A 110 -15.55 3.85 11.35
N THR A 111 -15.62 2.55 11.61
CA THR A 111 -14.96 1.87 12.72
C THR A 111 -13.85 0.94 12.23
N ALA A 112 -13.01 0.47 13.17
CA ALA A 112 -12.01 -0.55 12.86
C ALA A 112 -12.65 -1.83 12.28
N ASP A 113 -13.84 -2.20 12.79
CA ASP A 113 -14.57 -3.37 12.32
C ASP A 113 -15.09 -3.19 10.89
N ASP A 114 -15.50 -1.98 10.51
CA ASP A 114 -15.91 -1.67 9.13
C ASP A 114 -14.76 -1.86 8.15
N VAL A 115 -13.56 -1.38 8.51
CA VAL A 115 -12.35 -1.56 7.67
C VAL A 115 -11.95 -3.04 7.63
N GLN A 116 -12.01 -3.74 8.77
CA GLN A 116 -11.70 -5.17 8.85
C GLN A 116 -12.66 -6.02 8.00
N ALA A 117 -13.93 -5.64 7.88
CA ALA A 117 -14.92 -6.37 7.09
C ALA A 117 -14.62 -6.36 5.57
N VAL A 118 -13.79 -5.44 5.11
CA VAL A 118 -13.38 -5.28 3.70
C VAL A 118 -11.86 -5.42 3.53
N SER A 119 -11.22 -6.19 4.40
CA SER A 119 -9.80 -6.53 4.35
C SER A 119 -9.62 -8.02 4.67
N GLU A 120 -8.77 -8.73 3.94
CA GLU A 120 -8.44 -10.12 4.31
C GLU A 120 -7.53 -10.19 5.54
N PRO A 121 -6.43 -9.40 5.62
CA PRO A 121 -5.50 -9.51 6.74
C PRO A 121 -6.16 -9.08 8.03
N ARG A 122 -5.86 -9.80 9.12
CA ARG A 122 -6.24 -9.35 10.45
C ARG A 122 -5.37 -8.16 10.86
N PHE A 123 -6.01 -7.04 11.19
CA PHE A 123 -5.30 -5.87 11.68
C PHE A 123 -4.88 -6.00 13.14
N ILE A 124 -3.70 -5.46 13.44
CA ILE A 124 -3.28 -5.15 14.80
C ILE A 124 -3.85 -3.77 15.17
N THR A 125 -4.36 -3.64 16.39
CA THR A 125 -4.82 -2.38 16.97
C THR A 125 -4.15 -2.16 18.33
N ASN A 126 -3.34 -1.10 18.46
CA ASN A 126 -2.70 -0.73 19.73
C ASN A 126 -3.55 0.29 20.49
N GLY A 127 -4.83 -0.06 20.70
CA GLY A 127 -5.89 0.87 21.15
C GLY A 127 -6.84 1.26 20.01
N PRO A 128 -7.83 2.13 20.28
CA PRO A 128 -8.73 2.61 19.22
C PRO A 128 -7.91 3.37 18.15
N PRO A 129 -8.10 3.08 16.85
CA PRO A 129 -7.44 3.82 15.78
C PRO A 129 -7.74 5.32 15.87
N GLY A 130 -6.80 6.14 15.38
CA GLY A 130 -7.02 7.57 15.22
C GLY A 130 -8.09 7.88 14.18
N ALA A 131 -8.55 9.13 14.17
CA ALA A 131 -9.42 9.62 13.10
C ALA A 131 -8.56 10.04 11.90
N LEU A 132 -8.81 9.44 10.74
CA LEU A 132 -8.23 9.87 9.48
C LEU A 132 -8.95 11.15 9.05
N THR A 133 -8.40 12.29 9.46
CA THR A 133 -8.95 13.59 9.10
C THR A 133 -8.47 13.97 7.72
N ARG A 134 -9.38 14.47 6.86
CA ARG A 134 -8.94 15.26 5.71
C ARG A 134 -8.20 16.47 6.29
N GLY A 135 -6.89 16.55 6.06
CA GLY A 135 -6.13 17.74 6.42
C GLY A 135 -6.86 18.93 5.83
N GLU A 136 -7.31 19.86 6.67
CA GLU A 136 -7.71 21.16 6.20
C GLU A 136 -6.46 21.76 5.56
N SER A 137 -6.47 21.89 4.23
CA SER A 137 -5.45 22.68 3.54
C SER A 137 -5.44 24.06 4.21
N PRO A 138 -4.27 24.58 4.64
CA PRO A 138 -4.18 25.96 5.09
C PRO A 138 -4.57 26.95 3.98
#